data_AF-A0A8J4M2B9-F1
#
_entry.id   AF-A0A8J4M2B9-F1
#
_cell.length_a   1.000
_cell.length_b   1.000
_cell.length_c   1.000
_cell.angle_alpha   90.00
_cell.angle_beta   90.00
_cell.angle_gamma   90.00
#
_symmetry.space_group_name_H-M   'P 1'
#
loop_
_entity.id
_entity.type
_entity.pdbx_description
1 polymer ?
#
loop_
_entity_poly.entity_id
_entity_poly.type
_entity_poly.pdbx_seq_one_letter_code
_entity_poly.pdbx_strand_id
1 'polypeptide(L)'
;MYSPYIYPYPYVYPRPYYWHPYHAYPYWNPYFPYGYRGAEENENVNFAPPSHREHELKDYGPHPLVINIEEATMKNQTFRTALWTGKHLQVTLMSINPGEDIGLEIHPKTDQFLRIESGRGLVQMGREKVRLDFQQPISDNDAIMVPSGTWHNVTNTGHTPLKLYSIYAPPQHPRGTVHETKAIAMAAEGGA
;
A
#
# COMPACT_ATOMS: atom_id res chain seq x y z
N MET A 1 -9.31 44.38 6.17
CA MET A 1 -9.78 43.50 7.27
C MET A 1 -9.03 42.19 7.08
N TYR A 2 -7.93 41.85 7.78
CA TYR A 2 -7.77 41.61 9.23
C TYR A 2 -9.00 40.86 9.79
N SER A 3 -8.91 39.62 10.28
CA SER A 3 -7.92 39.09 11.22
C SER A 3 -7.76 37.54 11.12
N PRO A 4 -6.55 37.00 11.38
CA PRO A 4 -6.28 35.56 11.48
C PRO A 4 -6.52 35.04 12.92
N TYR A 5 -7.10 33.85 13.07
CA TYR A 5 -7.17 33.19 14.37
C TYR A 5 -5.94 32.30 14.57
N ILE A 6 -5.02 32.82 15.38
CA ILE A 6 -3.92 32.11 16.03
C ILE A 6 -4.50 31.41 17.25
N TYR A 7 -4.25 30.10 17.40
CA TYR A 7 -4.33 29.44 18.70
C TYR A 7 -2.94 28.93 19.11
N PRO A 8 -2.53 29.15 20.36
CA PRO A 8 -1.15 28.94 20.79
C PRO A 8 -0.88 27.46 21.08
N TYR A 9 0.22 26.93 20.54
CA TYR A 9 0.80 25.66 20.97
C TYR A 9 1.65 25.90 22.23
N PRO A 10 1.41 25.19 23.34
CA PRO A 10 2.43 25.03 24.35
C PRO A 10 3.41 23.93 23.93
N TYR A 11 4.69 24.31 23.86
CA TYR A 11 5.83 23.42 23.74
C TYR A 11 5.86 22.43 24.92
N VAL A 12 5.89 21.13 24.63
CA VAL A 12 6.35 20.11 25.58
C VAL A 12 7.20 19.08 24.85
N TYR A 13 8.51 19.15 25.10
CA TYR A 13 9.46 18.04 24.97
C TYR A 13 10.02 17.82 26.40
N PRO A 14 10.66 16.69 26.78
CA PRO A 14 10.93 15.48 26.01
C PRO A 14 10.74 14.14 26.80
N ARG A 15 10.99 13.02 26.10
CA ARG A 15 11.72 11.79 26.52
C ARG A 15 10.98 10.44 26.56
N PRO A 16 11.73 9.36 26.26
CA PRO A 16 11.22 8.17 25.61
C PRO A 16 11.17 6.98 26.56
N TYR A 17 10.19 6.08 26.39
CA TYR A 17 10.33 4.71 26.87
C TYR A 17 9.68 3.72 25.90
N TYR A 18 10.50 2.74 25.53
CA TYR A 18 10.16 1.50 24.84
C TYR A 18 9.11 0.68 25.62
N TRP A 19 8.47 -0.23 24.88
CA TRP A 19 7.57 -1.34 25.25
C TRP A 19 6.06 -1.06 25.24
N HIS A 20 5.39 -1.63 24.22
CA HIS A 20 3.94 -1.86 24.19
C HIS A 20 3.64 -3.36 24.27
N PRO A 21 2.74 -3.74 25.20
CA PRO A 21 1.71 -4.71 24.87
C PRO A 21 0.33 -4.11 25.17
N TYR A 22 -0.53 -4.14 24.15
CA TYR A 22 -1.99 -3.95 24.21
C TYR A 22 -2.53 -2.70 24.92
N HIS A 23 -2.77 -1.61 24.17
CA HIS A 23 -3.79 -0.63 24.56
C HIS A 23 -4.61 -0.16 23.36
N ALA A 24 -5.92 -0.36 23.49
CA ALA A 24 -6.95 0.06 22.55
C ALA A 24 -7.08 1.59 22.51
N TYR A 25 -7.09 2.16 21.30
CA TYR A 25 -7.41 3.57 21.09
C TYR A 25 -8.93 3.72 20.91
N PRO A 26 -9.62 4.61 21.66
CA PRO A 26 -10.99 4.97 21.35
C PRO A 26 -10.97 6.01 20.21
N TYR A 27 -11.40 5.59 19.02
CA TYR A 27 -11.61 6.51 17.90
C TYR A 27 -12.87 7.35 18.16
N TRP A 28 -12.67 8.63 18.44
CA TRP A 28 -13.70 9.67 18.41
C TRP A 28 -14.08 9.95 16.94
N ASN A 29 -15.31 9.66 16.55
CA ASN A 29 -15.87 9.98 15.24
C ASN A 29 -16.65 11.32 15.32
N PRO A 30 -16.28 12.39 14.58
CA PRO A 30 -16.90 13.71 14.72
C PRO A 30 -18.20 13.91 13.90
N TYR A 31 -18.80 12.85 13.35
CA TYR A 31 -19.99 12.95 12.48
C TYR A 31 -21.32 12.53 13.13
N PHE A 32 -21.57 12.94 14.38
CA PHE A 32 -22.94 12.92 14.92
C PHE A 32 -23.35 14.35 15.31
N PRO A 33 -24.19 15.02 14.51
CA PRO A 33 -24.71 16.33 14.87
C PRO A 33 -25.66 16.15 16.06
N TYR A 34 -25.50 17.04 17.03
CA TYR A 34 -26.28 17.12 18.26
C TYR A 34 -27.79 17.03 18.03
N GLY A 35 -28.43 16.17 18.83
CA GLY A 35 -29.76 16.45 19.37
C GLY A 35 -30.88 15.53 18.90
N TYR A 36 -31.03 14.39 19.57
CA TYR A 36 -32.35 13.98 20.06
C TYR A 36 -32.18 13.27 21.40
N ARG A 37 -32.76 13.91 22.42
CA ARG A 37 -32.83 13.45 23.80
C ARG A 37 -34.03 12.51 23.91
N GLY A 38 -33.77 11.26 24.27
CA GLY A 38 -34.77 10.32 24.78
C GLY A 38 -35.30 9.32 23.76
N ALA A 39 -34.73 8.11 23.77
CA ALA A 39 -35.46 6.85 23.61
C ALA A 39 -34.47 5.69 23.88
N GLU A 40 -34.76 4.94 24.94
CA GLU A 40 -34.54 3.51 25.11
C GLU A 40 -33.13 2.93 24.89
N GLU A 41 -32.52 2.56 26.02
CA GLU A 41 -31.46 1.56 26.15
C GLU A 41 -31.86 0.27 25.42
N ASN A 42 -31.27 0.01 24.25
CA ASN A 42 -31.03 -1.34 23.73
C ASN A 42 -30.40 -1.27 22.34
N GLU A 43 -29.07 -1.16 22.25
CA GLU A 43 -28.31 -1.89 21.23
C GLU A 43 -26.93 -2.21 21.80
N ASN A 44 -26.77 -3.44 22.29
CA ASN A 44 -25.46 -4.09 22.33
C ASN A 44 -24.97 -4.21 20.89
N VAL A 45 -24.37 -3.14 20.36
CA VAL A 45 -23.60 -3.22 19.12
C VAL A 45 -22.35 -3.99 19.51
N ASN A 46 -22.42 -5.31 19.41
CA ASN A 46 -21.26 -6.18 19.55
C ASN A 46 -20.28 -5.78 18.45
N PHE A 47 -19.34 -4.89 18.78
CA PHE A 47 -18.08 -4.74 18.05
C PHE A 47 -17.25 -6.00 18.30
N ALA A 48 -17.75 -7.15 17.83
CA ALA A 48 -16.91 -8.31 17.66
C ALA A 48 -15.75 -7.84 16.76
N PRO A 49 -14.48 -8.07 17.16
CA PRO A 49 -13.37 -7.80 16.26
C PRO A 49 -13.68 -8.51 14.94
N PRO A 50 -13.37 -7.90 13.78
CA PRO A 50 -13.65 -8.53 12.49
C PRO A 50 -13.13 -9.96 12.55
N SER A 51 -14.03 -10.94 12.44
CA SER A 51 -13.62 -12.34 12.34
C SER A 51 -12.59 -12.39 11.22
N HIS A 52 -11.38 -12.90 11.48
CA HIS A 52 -10.35 -13.13 10.46
C HIS A 52 -10.90 -14.15 9.46
N ARG A 53 -11.75 -13.68 8.54
CA ARG A 53 -12.16 -14.45 7.38
C ARG A 53 -10.92 -14.48 6.51
N GLU A 54 -10.37 -15.67 6.32
CA GLU A 54 -9.32 -15.84 5.32
C GLU A 54 -9.89 -15.42 3.96
N HIS A 55 -9.36 -14.32 3.44
CA HIS A 55 -9.73 -13.83 2.13
C HIS A 55 -8.90 -14.58 1.09
N GLU A 56 -9.58 -15.22 0.14
CA GLU A 56 -8.96 -15.69 -1.10
C GLU A 56 -8.31 -14.50 -1.81
N LEU A 57 -7.11 -14.68 -2.36
CA LEU A 57 -6.43 -13.62 -3.12
C LEU A 57 -7.01 -13.58 -4.55
N LYS A 58 -7.91 -12.63 -4.79
CA LYS A 58 -8.50 -12.33 -6.09
C LYS A 58 -8.83 -10.84 -6.19
N ASP A 59 -9.24 -10.42 -7.39
CA ASP A 59 -9.63 -9.02 -7.61
C ASP A 59 -11.07 -8.75 -7.15
N TYR A 60 -11.20 -8.00 -6.06
CA TYR A 60 -12.48 -7.63 -5.44
C TYR A 60 -13.10 -6.35 -6.02
N GLY A 61 -12.31 -5.52 -6.71
CA GLY A 61 -12.77 -4.22 -7.21
C GLY A 61 -13.86 -4.38 -8.26
N PRO A 62 -14.80 -3.44 -8.43
CA PRO A 62 -14.86 -2.14 -7.78
C PRO A 62 -15.71 -2.13 -6.49
N HIS A 63 -15.97 -3.29 -5.86
CA HIS A 63 -16.82 -3.36 -4.68
C HIS A 63 -16.14 -2.77 -3.43
N PRO A 64 -16.92 -2.29 -2.44
CA PRO A 64 -16.37 -1.95 -1.12
C PRO A 64 -15.61 -3.14 -0.53
N LEU A 65 -14.41 -2.89 -0.01
CA LEU A 65 -13.54 -3.91 0.58
C LEU A 65 -12.85 -3.35 1.82
N VAL A 66 -12.88 -4.13 2.89
CA VAL A 66 -11.97 -3.99 4.05
C VAL A 66 -11.20 -5.29 4.13
N ILE A 67 -9.88 -5.21 4.16
CA ILE A 67 -9.00 -6.38 4.20
C ILE A 67 -7.74 -6.06 5.02
N ASN A 68 -7.19 -7.07 5.69
CA ASN A 68 -5.84 -6.98 6.24
C ASN A 68 -4.82 -7.03 5.10
N ILE A 69 -4.35 -5.86 4.65
CA ILE A 69 -3.45 -5.76 3.49
C ILE A 69 -2.06 -6.35 3.76
N GLU A 70 -1.58 -6.26 5.01
CA GLU A 70 -0.31 -6.86 5.42
C GLU A 70 -0.41 -8.38 5.25
N GLU A 71 -1.42 -9.00 5.84
CA GLU A 71 -1.64 -10.45 5.74
C GLU A 71 -1.84 -10.90 4.28
N ALA A 72 -2.62 -10.17 3.49
CA ALA A 72 -2.82 -10.47 2.08
C ALA A 72 -1.50 -10.42 1.29
N THR A 73 -0.69 -9.39 1.51
CA THR A 73 0.62 -9.22 0.86
C THR A 73 1.60 -10.30 1.27
N MET A 74 1.65 -10.65 2.56
CA MET A 74 2.52 -11.71 3.08
C MET A 74 2.13 -13.10 2.56
N LYS A 75 0.82 -13.35 2.39
CA LYS A 75 0.30 -14.61 1.83
C LYS A 75 0.57 -14.76 0.33
N ASN A 76 0.61 -13.65 -0.43
CA ASN A 76 0.82 -13.69 -1.87
C ASN A 76 2.18 -14.31 -2.25
N GLN A 77 2.19 -15.32 -3.11
CA GLN A 77 3.42 -15.96 -3.61
C GLN A 77 3.69 -15.69 -5.09
N THR A 78 2.76 -15.05 -5.80
CA THR A 78 2.92 -14.75 -7.22
C THR A 78 3.78 -13.50 -7.41
N PHE A 79 4.37 -13.36 -8.59
CA PHE A 79 5.04 -12.11 -8.98
C PHE A 79 4.08 -10.91 -8.95
N ARG A 80 2.84 -11.08 -9.42
CA ARG A 80 1.80 -10.05 -9.40
C ARG A 80 0.41 -10.66 -9.27
N THR A 81 -0.39 -10.20 -8.32
CA THR A 81 -1.83 -10.51 -8.20
C THR A 81 -2.62 -9.22 -8.06
N ALA A 82 -3.57 -8.94 -8.95
CA ALA A 82 -4.52 -7.86 -8.77
C ALA A 82 -5.48 -8.18 -7.61
N LEU A 83 -5.46 -7.35 -6.57
CA LEU A 83 -6.33 -7.49 -5.39
C LEU A 83 -7.59 -6.65 -5.51
N TRP A 84 -7.49 -5.46 -6.10
CA TRP A 84 -8.64 -4.58 -6.27
C TRP A 84 -8.42 -3.64 -7.46
N THR A 85 -9.28 -3.73 -8.47
CA THR A 85 -9.25 -2.82 -9.62
C THR A 85 -10.54 -2.00 -9.69
N GLY A 86 -10.42 -0.68 -9.52
CA GLY A 86 -11.52 0.27 -9.68
C GLY A 86 -11.35 1.12 -10.93
N LYS A 87 -12.11 2.21 -11.00
CA LYS A 87 -12.02 3.18 -12.11
C LYS A 87 -10.79 4.09 -12.02
N HIS A 88 -10.35 4.40 -10.79
CA HIS A 88 -9.37 5.45 -10.52
C HIS A 88 -8.07 4.95 -9.90
N LEU A 89 -8.08 3.75 -9.33
CA LEU A 89 -6.88 3.12 -8.81
C LEU A 89 -6.96 1.60 -8.92
N GLN A 90 -5.79 0.96 -8.88
CA GLN A 90 -5.63 -0.48 -8.82
C GLN A 90 -4.62 -0.85 -7.74
N VAL A 91 -4.94 -1.86 -6.94
CA VAL A 91 -4.05 -2.44 -5.93
C VAL A 91 -3.59 -3.81 -6.41
N THR A 92 -2.28 -4.05 -6.43
CA THR A 92 -1.67 -5.35 -6.74
C THR A 92 -0.75 -5.80 -5.60
N LEU A 93 -0.67 -7.11 -5.37
CA LEU A 93 0.26 -7.75 -4.46
C LEU A 93 1.42 -8.34 -5.25
N MET A 94 2.63 -8.28 -4.72
CA MET A 94 3.83 -8.79 -5.39
C MET A 94 4.75 -9.53 -4.42
N SER A 95 5.38 -10.58 -4.94
CA SER A 95 6.44 -11.33 -4.28
C SER A 95 7.62 -11.44 -5.23
N ILE A 96 8.70 -10.71 -4.96
CA ILE A 96 9.89 -10.68 -5.81
C ILE A 96 10.95 -11.58 -5.19
N ASN A 97 11.42 -12.62 -5.89
CA ASN A 97 12.39 -13.55 -5.31
C ASN A 97 13.78 -12.90 -5.16
N PRO A 98 14.67 -13.46 -4.32
CA PRO A 98 16.03 -12.96 -4.17
C PRO A 98 16.75 -12.82 -5.51
N GLY A 99 17.36 -11.65 -5.76
CA GLY A 99 18.06 -11.35 -7.01
C GLY A 99 17.17 -11.01 -8.20
N GLU A 100 15.85 -11.18 -8.09
CA GLU A 100 14.91 -10.67 -9.08
C GLU A 100 14.63 -9.17 -8.86
N ASP A 101 14.24 -8.51 -9.94
CA ASP A 101 13.70 -7.16 -9.97
C ASP A 101 12.32 -7.17 -10.62
N ILE A 102 11.55 -6.10 -10.40
CA ILE A 102 10.26 -5.90 -11.07
C ILE A 102 10.48 -5.80 -12.59
N GLY A 103 11.54 -5.09 -12.99
CA GLY A 103 11.81 -4.73 -14.38
C GLY A 103 11.81 -3.21 -14.53
N LEU A 104 12.67 -2.71 -15.41
CA LEU A 104 12.75 -1.28 -15.68
C LEU A 104 11.53 -0.82 -16.48
N GLU A 105 10.69 -0.01 -15.84
CA GLU A 105 9.41 0.43 -16.39
C GLU A 105 9.26 1.96 -16.36
N ILE A 106 8.25 2.46 -17.08
CA ILE A 106 7.79 3.85 -17.05
C ILE A 106 6.28 3.87 -17.30
N HIS A 107 5.55 4.67 -16.53
CA HIS A 107 4.12 4.88 -16.73
C HIS A 107 3.84 6.35 -17.04
N PRO A 108 3.63 6.73 -18.32
CA PRO A 108 3.50 8.16 -18.70
C PRO A 108 2.26 8.88 -18.16
N LYS A 109 1.27 8.13 -17.64
CA LYS A 109 -0.04 8.66 -17.25
C LYS A 109 -0.49 8.23 -15.85
N THR A 110 0.36 7.47 -15.15
CA THR A 110 0.00 6.79 -13.92
C THR A 110 1.06 7.07 -12.88
N ASP A 111 0.65 7.65 -11.76
CA ASP A 111 1.47 7.66 -10.57
C ASP A 111 1.37 6.29 -9.90
N GLN A 112 2.45 5.85 -9.29
CA GLN A 112 2.51 4.58 -8.59
C GLN A 112 3.04 4.77 -7.17
N PHE A 113 2.39 4.09 -6.23
CA PHE A 113 2.81 3.98 -4.85
C PHE A 113 3.14 2.53 -4.56
N LEU A 114 4.28 2.24 -3.92
CA LEU A 114 4.62 0.91 -3.45
C LEU A 114 4.87 0.96 -1.94
N ARG A 115 4.42 -0.04 -1.19
CA ARG A 115 4.78 -0.22 0.23
C ARG A 115 5.42 -1.58 0.43
N ILE A 116 6.58 -1.58 1.08
CA ILE A 116 7.30 -2.79 1.45
C ILE A 116 6.74 -3.32 2.77
N GLU A 117 6.24 -4.55 2.75
CA GLU A 117 5.77 -5.26 3.94
C GLU A 117 6.90 -6.07 4.57
N SER A 118 7.75 -6.68 3.75
CA SER A 118 8.87 -7.49 4.24
C SER A 118 9.96 -7.65 3.20
N GLY A 119 11.23 -7.64 3.64
CA GLY A 119 12.40 -7.91 2.80
C GLY A 119 13.28 -6.68 2.62
N ARG A 120 14.29 -6.80 1.77
CA ARG A 120 15.23 -5.70 1.48
C ARG A 120 15.45 -5.58 -0.01
N GLY A 121 15.58 -4.36 -0.48
CA GLY A 121 15.79 -4.09 -1.89
C GLY A 121 16.53 -2.80 -2.15
N LEU A 122 16.62 -2.48 -3.43
CA LEU A 122 17.10 -1.22 -3.96
C LEU A 122 16.03 -0.66 -4.90
N VAL A 123 15.59 0.56 -4.65
CA VAL A 123 14.81 1.32 -5.63
C VAL A 123 15.76 2.18 -6.46
N GLN A 124 15.53 2.22 -7.77
CA GLN A 124 16.26 3.06 -8.71
C GLN A 124 15.26 3.85 -9.54
N MET A 125 15.44 5.17 -9.64
CA MET A 125 14.55 6.06 -10.37
C MET A 125 15.34 7.12 -11.14
N GLY A 126 14.78 7.60 -12.26
CA GLY A 126 15.38 8.68 -13.05
C GLY A 126 14.47 9.20 -14.15
N ARG A 127 14.86 10.35 -14.72
CA ARG A 127 14.14 10.96 -15.85
C ARG A 127 14.42 10.27 -17.18
N GLU A 128 15.53 9.56 -17.29
CA GLU A 128 16.00 8.93 -18.52
C GLU A 128 16.24 7.44 -18.29
N LYS A 129 15.88 6.59 -19.28
CA LYS A 129 16.01 5.13 -19.19
C LYS A 129 17.42 4.67 -18.83
N VAL A 130 18.44 5.38 -19.32
CA VAL A 130 19.86 5.03 -19.17
C VAL A 130 20.53 5.70 -17.97
N ARG A 131 19.80 6.54 -17.22
CA ARG A 131 20.36 7.30 -16.09
C ARG A 131 19.34 7.35 -14.94
N LEU A 132 19.49 6.38 -14.03
CA LEU A 132 18.74 6.29 -12.77
C LEU A 132 19.58 6.89 -11.63
N ASP A 133 19.48 8.21 -11.49
CA ASP A 133 20.27 9.04 -10.57
C ASP A 133 19.76 9.01 -9.12
N PHE A 134 18.49 8.65 -8.92
CA PHE A 134 17.96 8.36 -7.59
C PHE A 134 18.11 6.87 -7.29
N GLN A 135 18.87 6.52 -6.26
CA GLN A 135 18.99 5.14 -5.79
C GLN A 135 18.95 5.11 -4.27
N GLN A 136 18.07 4.29 -3.69
CA GLN A 136 17.94 4.16 -2.24
C GLN A 136 17.72 2.70 -1.84
N PRO A 137 18.40 2.22 -0.77
CA PRO A 137 18.03 0.96 -0.16
C PRO A 137 16.62 1.09 0.45
N ILE A 138 15.85 0.02 0.38
CA ILE A 138 14.49 -0.07 0.91
C ILE A 138 14.35 -1.31 1.78
N SER A 139 13.45 -1.24 2.74
CA SER A 139 13.17 -2.28 3.72
C SER A 139 11.72 -2.22 4.23
N ASP A 140 11.36 -3.15 5.09
CA ASP A 140 10.07 -3.23 5.78
C ASP A 140 9.60 -1.84 6.28
N ASN A 141 8.36 -1.48 5.96
CA ASN A 141 7.69 -0.20 6.23
C ASN A 141 8.12 1.01 5.38
N ASP A 142 9.05 0.85 4.45
CA ASP A 142 9.34 1.92 3.49
C ASP A 142 8.22 2.02 2.44
N ALA A 143 7.96 3.27 2.03
CA ALA A 143 7.05 3.60 0.94
C ALA A 143 7.82 4.28 -0.19
N ILE A 144 7.42 3.96 -1.43
CA ILE A 144 8.03 4.47 -2.65
C ILE A 144 6.95 5.22 -3.42
N MET A 145 7.23 6.49 -3.73
CA MET A 145 6.39 7.31 -4.60
C MET A 145 7.07 7.43 -5.95
N VAL A 146 6.41 6.94 -6.99
CA VAL A 146 6.88 6.99 -8.38
C VAL A 146 5.95 7.92 -9.16
N PRO A 147 6.36 9.16 -9.44
CA PRO A 147 5.57 10.06 -10.27
C PRO A 147 5.48 9.56 -11.72
N SER A 148 4.35 9.80 -12.36
CA SER A 148 4.14 9.52 -13.78
C SER A 148 5.26 10.07 -14.66
N GLY A 149 5.67 9.26 -15.64
CA GLY A 149 6.79 9.59 -16.52
C GLY A 149 8.18 9.40 -15.91
N THR A 150 8.30 8.80 -14.72
CA THR A 150 9.59 8.46 -14.11
C THR A 150 9.99 7.03 -14.47
N TRP A 151 11.19 6.84 -15.02
CA TRP A 151 11.77 5.51 -15.17
C TRP A 151 12.12 4.96 -13.80
N HIS A 152 11.71 3.73 -13.51
CA HIS A 152 11.91 3.15 -12.18
C HIS A 152 12.09 1.63 -12.23
N ASN A 153 12.78 1.10 -11.23
CA ASN A 153 12.90 -0.32 -10.97
C ASN A 153 13.05 -0.57 -9.46
N VAL A 154 12.63 -1.76 -9.02
CA VAL A 154 12.87 -2.26 -7.66
C VAL A 154 13.49 -3.63 -7.75
N THR A 155 14.66 -3.79 -7.15
CA THR A 155 15.42 -5.04 -7.12
C THR A 155 15.44 -5.61 -5.71
N ASN A 156 15.13 -6.89 -5.56
CA ASN A 156 15.32 -7.59 -4.29
C ASN A 156 16.81 -7.91 -4.09
N THR A 157 17.43 -7.21 -3.14
CA THR A 157 18.85 -7.38 -2.77
C THR A 157 19.03 -8.22 -1.52
N GLY A 158 17.94 -8.74 -0.95
CA GLY A 158 17.93 -9.63 0.21
C GLY A 158 18.08 -11.11 -0.14
N HIS A 159 17.89 -11.96 0.87
CA HIS A 159 17.97 -13.42 0.76
C HIS A 159 16.61 -14.13 0.89
N THR A 160 15.54 -13.35 1.10
CA THR A 160 14.15 -13.82 1.18
C THR A 160 13.30 -13.05 0.17
N PRO A 161 12.11 -13.56 -0.21
CA PRO A 161 11.22 -12.81 -1.09
C PRO A 161 10.90 -11.42 -0.52
N LEU A 162 10.95 -10.40 -1.38
CA LEU A 162 10.51 -9.04 -1.09
C LEU A 162 9.00 -9.00 -1.29
N LYS A 163 8.27 -8.77 -0.20
CA LYS A 163 6.80 -8.69 -0.14
C LYS A 163 6.39 -7.24 -0.17
N LEU A 164 5.57 -6.87 -1.16
CA LEU A 164 5.09 -5.51 -1.32
C LEU A 164 3.72 -5.50 -1.96
N TYR A 165 2.97 -4.42 -1.75
CA TYR A 165 1.83 -4.08 -2.58
C TYR A 165 2.09 -2.78 -3.34
N SER A 166 1.45 -2.66 -4.49
CA SER A 166 1.52 -1.50 -5.37
C SER A 166 0.13 -0.94 -5.59
N ILE A 167 0.03 0.39 -5.63
CA ILE A 167 -1.17 1.14 -5.98
C ILE A 167 -0.87 1.98 -7.22
N TYR A 168 -1.61 1.75 -8.29
CA TYR A 168 -1.54 2.52 -9.53
C TYR A 168 -2.72 3.47 -9.60
N ALA A 169 -2.51 4.74 -9.97
CA ALA A 169 -3.57 5.71 -10.21
C ALA A 169 -3.32 6.51 -11.49
N PRO A 170 -4.08 6.26 -12.59
CA PRO A 170 -5.15 5.28 -12.78
C PRO A 170 -4.67 3.81 -12.85
N PRO A 171 -5.58 2.81 -12.92
CA PRO A 171 -5.21 1.40 -13.09
C PRO A 171 -4.25 1.13 -14.26
N GLN A 172 -3.32 0.19 -14.07
CA GLN A 172 -2.27 -0.14 -15.06
C GLN A 172 -2.52 -1.49 -15.76
N HIS A 173 -2.91 -2.52 -15.01
CA HIS A 173 -3.11 -3.88 -15.54
C HIS A 173 -4.60 -4.20 -15.71
N PRO A 174 -4.96 -5.19 -16.56
CA PRO A 174 -6.31 -5.72 -16.62
C PRO A 174 -6.84 -6.16 -15.25
N ARG A 175 -8.17 -6.07 -15.06
CA ARG A 175 -8.84 -6.56 -13.86
C ARG A 175 -8.63 -8.08 -13.73
N GLY A 176 -8.30 -8.55 -12.54
CA GLY A 176 -8.07 -9.97 -12.28
C GLY A 176 -6.72 -10.50 -12.78
N THR A 177 -5.77 -9.63 -13.16
CA THR A 177 -4.42 -10.04 -13.54
C THR A 177 -3.75 -10.89 -12.46
N VAL A 178 -3.24 -12.05 -12.85
CA VAL A 178 -2.34 -12.88 -12.04
C VAL A 178 -1.17 -13.29 -12.91
N HIS A 179 0.04 -12.91 -12.50
CA HIS A 179 1.29 -13.37 -13.08
C HIS A 179 2.02 -14.18 -12.01
N GLU A 180 2.02 -15.51 -12.14
CA GLU A 180 2.66 -16.39 -11.16
C GLU A 180 4.16 -16.12 -11.05
N THR A 181 4.81 -15.83 -12.18
CA THR A 181 6.24 -15.57 -12.27
C THR A 181 6.54 -14.28 -13.02
N LYS A 182 7.75 -13.75 -12.83
CA LYS A 182 8.24 -12.61 -13.60
C LYS A 182 8.21 -12.88 -15.10
N ALA A 183 8.58 -14.10 -15.54
CA ALA A 183 8.58 -14.46 -16.95
C ALA A 183 7.19 -14.33 -17.59
N ILE A 184 6.13 -14.72 -16.87
CA ILE A 184 4.75 -14.56 -17.32
C ILE A 184 4.38 -13.07 -17.43
N ALA A 185 4.78 -12.26 -16.44
CA ALA A 185 4.54 -10.82 -16.48
C ALA A 185 5.21 -10.14 -17.68
N MET A 186 6.50 -10.44 -17.91
CA MET A 186 7.26 -9.88 -19.04
C MET A 186 6.66 -10.29 -20.39
N ALA A 187 6.19 -11.54 -20.52
CA ALA A 187 5.53 -12.00 -21.74
C ALA A 187 4.20 -11.27 -21.98
N ALA A 188 3.43 -10.97 -20.93
CA ALA A 188 2.16 -10.24 -21.02
C ALA A 188 2.35 -8.75 -21.35
N GLU A 189 3.44 -8.14 -20.87
CA GLU A 189 3.76 -6.72 -21.03
C GLU A 189 4.56 -6.42 -22.31
N GLY A 190 4.76 -7.44 -23.15
CA GLY A 190 5.28 -7.29 -24.50
C GLY A 190 6.80 -7.36 -24.63
N GLY A 191 7.52 -7.80 -23.59
CA GLY A 191 8.98 -8.00 -23.59
C GLY A 191 9.76 -6.74 -23.98
N ALA A 192 10.29 -6.02 -22.99
CA ALA A 192 11.13 -4.85 -23.23
C ALA A 192 12.41 -5.16 -24.03
#